data_AF-A0A959YQL8-F1
#
_entry.id   AF-A0A959YQL8-F1
#
_cell.length_a   1.000
_cell.length_b   1.000
_cell.length_c   1.000
_cell.angle_alpha   90.00
_cell.angle_beta   90.00
_cell.angle_gamma   90.00
#
_symmetry.space_group_name_H-M   'P 1'
#
loop_
_entity.id
_entity.type
_entity.pdbx_description
1 polymer ?
#
loop_
_entity_poly.entity_id
_entity_poly.type
_entity_poly.pdbx_seq_one_letter_code
_entity_poly.pdbx_strand_id
1 'polypeptide(L)'
;MQKVNGGIFTPLYGVDSMQVKIDAFLLDTYPVSNEDFLEFVIQNPKWRKNKVPKLFADGNYLKDWKGDVQLAEHLLPNAPITNISWFAAKNYCEAQGKRLPTVDEWEFVAMADQTSADARKKETYNQFILEWYETPNSYNNPIGSTFKNFYGIYDLHGLVWEWTNDFNSVLISGESRQDVDKDSKLFCGSAAVGASDLMNYAAFM
;
A
#
# COMPACT_ATOMS: atom_id res chain seq x y z
N MET A 1 -14.76 -5.04 4.03
CA MET A 1 -13.76 -5.59 4.96
C MET A 1 -13.93 -7.09 5.07
N GLN A 2 -12.83 -7.84 5.00
CA GLN A 2 -12.73 -9.26 5.28
C GLN A 2 -12.08 -9.50 6.64
N LYS A 3 -12.51 -10.56 7.33
CA LYS A 3 -11.86 -11.01 8.57
C LYS A 3 -10.70 -11.95 8.22
N VAL A 4 -9.51 -11.57 8.68
CA VAL A 4 -8.31 -12.41 8.65
C VAL A 4 -8.12 -12.97 10.05
N ASN A 5 -8.04 -14.30 10.19
CA ASN A 5 -7.98 -14.96 11.49
C ASN A 5 -6.63 -14.81 12.22
N GLY A 6 -5.65 -14.15 11.59
CA GLY A 6 -4.29 -14.06 12.09
C GLY A 6 -3.54 -15.39 11.99
N GLY A 7 -2.31 -15.40 12.51
CA GLY A 7 -1.42 -16.55 12.43
C GLY A 7 0.00 -16.19 12.85
N ILE A 8 0.91 -17.09 12.54
CA ILE A 8 2.35 -16.86 12.72
C ILE A 8 3.00 -17.01 11.35
N PHE A 9 3.83 -16.05 10.98
CA PHE A 9 4.61 -16.12 9.75
C PHE A 9 6.01 -15.56 9.98
N THR A 10 6.91 -15.87 9.05
CA THR A 10 8.23 -15.25 9.00
C THR A 10 8.16 -14.13 7.96
N PRO A 11 8.32 -12.85 8.35
CA PRO A 11 8.39 -11.74 7.42
C PRO A 11 9.61 -11.84 6.49
N LEU A 12 9.52 -11.20 5.33
CA LEU A 12 10.61 -11.08 4.37
C LEU A 12 11.76 -10.20 4.88
N TYR A 13 11.47 -9.31 5.84
CA TYR A 13 12.45 -8.39 6.43
C TYR A 13 12.54 -8.59 7.94
N GLY A 14 13.76 -8.70 8.46
CA GLY A 14 14.01 -8.92 9.88
C GLY A 14 15.29 -9.73 10.11
N VAL A 15 15.65 -9.92 11.38
CA VAL A 15 16.76 -10.82 11.73
C VAL A 15 16.35 -12.25 11.34
N ASP A 16 17.18 -12.90 10.52
CA ASP A 16 16.87 -14.21 9.92
C ASP A 16 16.16 -15.15 10.90
N SER A 17 14.98 -15.64 10.50
CA SER A 17 14.14 -16.62 11.23
C SER A 17 13.24 -16.09 12.36
N MET A 18 13.15 -14.79 12.60
CA MET A 18 12.21 -14.27 13.61
C MET A 18 10.76 -14.37 13.11
N GLN A 19 9.94 -15.17 13.80
CA GLN A 19 8.51 -15.28 13.52
C GLN A 19 7.74 -14.14 14.18
N VAL A 20 6.78 -13.57 13.44
CA VAL A 20 5.84 -12.57 13.94
C VAL A 20 4.48 -13.22 14.13
N LYS A 21 3.84 -12.92 15.26
CA LYS A 21 2.46 -13.32 15.54
C LYS A 21 1.53 -12.18 15.13
N ILE A 22 0.54 -12.51 14.32
CA ILE A 22 -0.54 -11.63 13.89
C ILE A 22 -1.83 -12.08 14.55
N ASP A 23 -2.45 -11.19 15.33
CA ASP A 23 -3.78 -11.42 15.88
C ASP A 23 -4.85 -11.26 14.78
N ALA A 24 -6.08 -11.71 15.03
CA ALA A 24 -7.14 -11.56 14.05
C ALA A 24 -7.50 -10.07 13.83
N PHE A 25 -7.69 -9.68 12.57
CA PHE A 25 -7.98 -8.31 12.18
C PHE A 25 -8.96 -8.24 11.01
N LEU A 26 -9.44 -7.03 10.72
CA LEU A 26 -10.24 -6.72 9.55
C LEU A 26 -9.38 -5.93 8.56
N LEU A 27 -9.43 -6.31 7.29
CA LEU A 27 -8.78 -5.60 6.19
C LEU A 27 -9.82 -5.25 5.13
N ASP A 28 -9.68 -4.09 4.47
CA ASP A 28 -10.58 -3.75 3.37
C ASP A 28 -10.45 -4.77 2.23
N THR A 29 -11.58 -5.07 1.58
CA THR A 29 -11.65 -6.15 0.56
C THR A 29 -10.98 -5.72 -0.75
N TYR A 30 -10.99 -4.41 -0.99
CA TYR A 30 -10.46 -3.73 -2.16
C TYR A 30 -9.68 -2.50 -1.70
N PRO A 31 -8.75 -1.99 -2.52
CA PRO A 31 -8.18 -0.67 -2.32
C PRO A 31 -9.28 0.41 -2.26
N VAL A 32 -8.99 1.52 -1.57
CA VAL A 32 -9.90 2.67 -1.50
C VAL A 32 -10.08 3.25 -2.91
N SER A 33 -11.31 3.48 -3.34
CA SER A 33 -11.60 4.00 -4.68
C SER A 33 -11.46 5.52 -4.77
N ASN A 34 -11.35 6.05 -6.00
CA ASN A 34 -11.41 7.48 -6.26
C ASN A 34 -12.73 8.10 -5.77
N GLU A 35 -13.85 7.40 -5.93
CA GLU A 35 -15.17 7.84 -5.48
C GLU A 35 -15.24 7.97 -3.95
N ASP A 36 -14.79 6.95 -3.22
CA ASP A 36 -14.79 6.96 -1.75
C ASP A 36 -13.89 8.08 -1.20
N PHE A 37 -12.71 8.26 -1.80
CA PHE A 37 -11.79 9.30 -1.37
C PHE A 37 -12.29 10.71 -1.74
N LEU A 38 -13.03 10.86 -2.84
CA LEU A 38 -13.71 12.11 -3.19
C LEU A 38 -14.74 12.51 -2.14
N GLU A 39 -15.55 11.57 -1.67
CA GLU A 39 -16.50 11.83 -0.58
C GLU A 39 -15.78 12.32 0.68
N PHE A 40 -14.67 11.67 1.04
CA PHE A 40 -13.83 12.10 2.15
C PHE A 40 -13.30 13.53 1.98
N VAL A 41 -12.79 13.89 0.80
CA VAL A 41 -12.24 15.24 0.51
C VAL A 41 -13.34 16.31 0.53
N ILE A 42 -14.57 15.97 0.11
CA ILE A 42 -15.73 16.85 0.21
C ILE A 42 -16.01 17.19 1.68
N GLN A 43 -16.03 16.17 2.54
CA GLN A 43 -16.30 16.29 3.97
C GLN A 43 -15.12 16.87 4.78
N ASN A 44 -13.90 16.76 4.25
CA ASN A 44 -12.67 17.22 4.92
C ASN A 44 -11.92 18.25 4.06
N PRO A 45 -12.34 19.53 4.05
CA PRO A 45 -11.78 20.56 3.16
C PRO A 45 -10.27 20.78 3.28
N LYS A 46 -9.65 20.38 4.41
CA LYS A 46 -8.20 20.44 4.63
C LYS A 46 -7.42 19.52 3.66
N TRP A 47 -8.06 18.48 3.13
CA TRP A 47 -7.46 17.51 2.21
C TRP A 47 -7.78 17.80 0.74
N ARG A 48 -8.40 18.95 0.42
CA ARG A 48 -8.62 19.36 -0.96
C ARG A 48 -7.29 19.67 -1.64
N LYS A 49 -7.21 19.37 -2.94
CA LYS A 49 -6.00 19.53 -3.77
C LYS A 49 -5.24 20.84 -3.51
N ASN A 50 -5.92 21.99 -3.53
CA ASN A 50 -5.27 23.30 -3.37
C ASN A 50 -5.20 23.81 -1.92
N LYS A 51 -5.70 23.04 -0.95
CA LYS A 51 -5.77 23.44 0.48
C LYS A 51 -4.91 22.58 1.38
N VAL A 52 -4.39 21.46 0.88
CA VAL A 52 -3.54 20.57 1.66
C VAL A 52 -2.32 21.32 2.21
N PRO A 53 -2.00 21.21 3.51
CA PRO A 53 -0.79 21.79 4.02
C PRO A 53 0.43 21.10 3.39
N LYS A 54 1.36 21.89 2.84
CA LYS A 54 2.60 21.37 2.21
C LYS A 54 3.48 20.54 3.15
N LEU A 55 3.28 20.66 4.46
CA LEU A 55 3.93 19.81 5.46
C LEU A 55 3.45 18.35 5.40
N PHE A 56 2.22 18.12 4.95
CA PHE A 56 1.57 16.81 4.97
C PHE A 56 1.36 16.21 3.59
N ALA A 57 1.74 16.91 2.52
CA ALA A 57 1.64 16.39 1.17
C ALA A 57 2.63 17.10 0.24
N ASP A 58 3.21 16.34 -0.69
CA ASP A 58 4.15 16.85 -1.67
C ASP A 58 3.42 17.48 -2.88
N GLY A 59 4.18 17.88 -3.90
CA GLY A 59 3.63 18.46 -5.12
C GLY A 59 2.83 17.48 -5.99
N ASN A 60 2.88 16.18 -5.70
CA ASN A 60 2.13 15.17 -6.45
C ASN A 60 0.72 14.97 -5.90
N TYR A 61 0.40 15.51 -4.72
CA TYR A 61 -0.90 15.30 -4.07
C TYR A 61 -2.09 15.62 -4.98
N LEU A 62 -2.92 14.61 -5.26
CA LEU A 62 -4.07 14.69 -6.16
C LEU A 62 -3.72 15.35 -7.52
N LYS A 63 -2.49 15.17 -8.02
CA LYS A 63 -1.99 15.84 -9.24
C LYS A 63 -2.89 15.61 -10.45
N ASP A 64 -3.49 14.43 -10.55
CA ASP A 64 -4.34 14.03 -11.68
C ASP A 64 -5.80 14.48 -11.53
N TRP A 65 -6.20 15.05 -10.38
CA TRP A 65 -7.55 15.60 -10.22
C TRP A 65 -7.70 16.94 -10.94
N LYS A 66 -8.88 17.21 -11.48
CA LYS A 66 -9.19 18.47 -12.17
C LYS A 66 -9.33 19.65 -11.20
N GLY A 67 -9.78 19.41 -9.98
CA GLY A 67 -9.98 20.44 -8.97
C GLY A 67 -10.05 19.88 -7.54
N ASP A 68 -10.44 20.75 -6.60
CA ASP A 68 -10.51 20.41 -5.16
C ASP A 68 -11.45 19.25 -4.85
N VAL A 69 -12.53 19.10 -5.63
CA VAL A 69 -13.61 18.11 -5.44
C VAL A 69 -14.08 17.57 -6.79
N GLN A 70 -13.17 17.46 -7.76
CA GLN A 70 -13.49 17.01 -9.12
C GLN A 70 -12.39 16.11 -9.66
N LEU A 71 -12.75 14.86 -9.97
CA LEU A 71 -11.89 13.92 -10.67
C LEU A 71 -11.65 14.40 -12.12
N ALA A 72 -10.49 14.07 -12.69
CA ALA A 72 -10.29 14.26 -14.13
C ALA A 72 -11.05 13.22 -14.93
N GLU A 73 -11.35 13.56 -16.18
CA GLU A 73 -12.21 12.76 -17.08
C GLU A 73 -11.64 11.37 -17.39
N HIS A 74 -10.31 11.20 -17.26
CA HIS A 74 -9.64 9.92 -17.50
C HIS A 74 -9.59 9.02 -16.26
N LEU A 75 -9.86 9.54 -15.05
CA LEU A 75 -9.83 8.75 -13.81
C LEU A 75 -11.16 8.02 -13.63
N LEU A 76 -11.11 6.69 -13.48
CA LEU A 76 -12.32 5.92 -13.19
C LEU A 76 -12.73 6.11 -11.72
N PRO A 77 -14.02 6.40 -11.43
CA PRO A 77 -14.49 6.51 -10.04
C PRO A 77 -14.23 5.25 -9.21
N ASN A 78 -14.35 4.08 -9.84
CA ASN A 78 -14.12 2.76 -9.23
C ASN A 78 -12.70 2.21 -9.45
N ALA A 79 -11.72 3.05 -9.81
CA ALA A 79 -10.30 2.71 -9.76
C ALA A 79 -9.71 3.14 -8.40
N PRO A 80 -8.58 2.56 -7.96
CA PRO A 80 -7.94 2.95 -6.71
C PRO A 80 -7.52 4.42 -6.71
N ILE A 81 -7.67 5.09 -5.56
CA ILE A 81 -7.12 6.43 -5.38
C ILE A 81 -5.59 6.38 -5.36
N THR A 82 -4.96 7.28 -6.13
CA THR A 82 -3.50 7.43 -6.19
C THR A 82 -3.06 8.86 -5.93
N ASN A 83 -1.74 9.03 -5.78
CA ASN A 83 -1.11 10.31 -5.48
C ASN A 83 -1.67 10.98 -4.21
N ILE A 84 -1.84 10.20 -3.14
CA ILE A 84 -2.19 10.71 -1.82
C ILE A 84 -1.01 10.56 -0.87
N SER A 85 -0.89 11.47 0.09
CA SER A 85 0.12 11.32 1.13
C SER A 85 -0.31 10.29 2.18
N TRP A 86 0.67 9.72 2.88
CA TRP A 86 0.42 8.85 4.02
C TRP A 86 -0.48 9.52 5.08
N PHE A 87 -0.29 10.82 5.34
CA PHE A 87 -1.12 11.56 6.31
C PHE A 87 -2.59 11.63 5.88
N ALA A 88 -2.85 11.82 4.57
CA ALA A 88 -4.19 11.84 4.02
C ALA A 88 -4.83 10.44 4.11
N ALA A 89 -4.09 9.39 3.76
CA ALA A 89 -4.55 8.00 3.88
C ALA A 89 -4.90 7.62 5.33
N LYS A 90 -4.04 7.98 6.28
CA LYS A 90 -4.31 7.78 7.72
C LYS A 90 -5.56 8.53 8.19
N ASN A 91 -5.70 9.81 7.81
CA ASN A 91 -6.89 10.60 8.19
C ASN A 91 -8.16 10.05 7.53
N TYR A 92 -8.07 9.53 6.30
CA TYR A 92 -9.18 8.84 5.64
C TYR A 92 -9.63 7.64 6.47
N CYS A 93 -8.70 6.76 6.85
CA CYS A 93 -9.02 5.62 7.71
C CYS A 93 -9.66 6.06 9.03
N GLU A 94 -9.08 7.04 9.72
CA GLU A 94 -9.60 7.57 10.99
C GLU A 94 -11.02 8.13 10.85
N ALA A 95 -11.30 8.87 9.76
CA ALA A 95 -12.63 9.42 9.47
C ALA A 95 -13.68 8.32 9.28
N GLN A 96 -13.27 7.14 8.81
CA GLN A 96 -14.13 5.97 8.65
C GLN A 96 -14.16 5.05 9.89
N GLY A 97 -13.52 5.44 11.00
CA GLY A 97 -13.40 4.60 12.19
C GLY A 97 -12.48 3.38 11.99
N LYS A 98 -11.56 3.46 11.04
CA LYS A 98 -10.58 2.43 10.67
C LYS A 98 -9.15 2.90 10.97
N ARG A 99 -8.16 2.09 10.58
CA ARG A 99 -6.73 2.43 10.57
C ARG A 99 -6.05 1.84 9.33
N LEU A 100 -4.85 2.31 9.02
CA LEU A 100 -3.97 1.62 8.07
C LEU A 100 -3.56 0.25 8.64
N PRO A 101 -3.36 -0.78 7.79
CA PRO A 101 -2.76 -2.04 8.23
C PRO A 101 -1.31 -1.81 8.65
N THR A 102 -0.79 -2.62 9.56
CA THR A 102 0.65 -2.70 9.79
C THR A 102 1.35 -3.35 8.59
N VAL A 103 2.66 -3.19 8.47
CA VAL A 103 3.45 -3.90 7.42
C VAL A 103 3.27 -5.41 7.56
N ASP A 104 3.34 -5.93 8.79
CA ASP A 104 3.21 -7.37 9.02
C ASP A 104 1.80 -7.89 8.70
N GLU A 105 0.74 -7.13 9.01
CA GLU A 105 -0.63 -7.49 8.63
C GLU A 105 -0.82 -7.48 7.12
N TRP A 106 -0.25 -6.48 6.43
CA TRP A 106 -0.30 -6.41 4.98
C TRP A 106 0.46 -7.59 4.36
N GLU A 107 1.68 -7.87 4.81
CA GLU A 107 2.50 -8.97 4.31
C GLU A 107 1.87 -10.34 4.53
N PHE A 108 1.32 -10.56 5.73
CA PHE A 108 0.66 -11.81 6.08
C PHE A 108 -0.47 -12.18 5.11
N VAL A 109 -1.14 -11.17 4.54
CA VAL A 109 -2.22 -11.34 3.58
C VAL A 109 -1.69 -11.33 2.15
N ALA A 110 -0.72 -10.46 1.86
CA ALA A 110 -0.13 -10.31 0.53
C ALA A 110 0.60 -11.57 0.08
N MET A 111 1.21 -12.35 0.99
CA MET A 111 1.90 -13.59 0.66
C MET A 111 1.00 -14.71 0.11
N ALA A 112 -0.32 -14.55 0.13
CA ALA A 112 -1.28 -15.55 -0.32
C ALA A 112 -1.61 -15.43 -1.82
N ASP A 113 -1.74 -16.57 -2.50
CA ASP A 113 -2.37 -16.66 -3.82
C ASP A 113 -3.85 -17.06 -3.70
N GLN A 114 -4.53 -17.39 -4.81
CA GLN A 114 -5.95 -17.77 -4.83
C GLN A 114 -6.27 -19.03 -4.00
N THR A 115 -5.29 -19.89 -3.75
CA THR A 115 -5.48 -21.25 -3.20
C THR A 115 -4.65 -21.53 -1.95
N SER A 116 -3.67 -20.70 -1.63
CA SER A 116 -2.70 -20.94 -0.57
C SER A 116 -2.46 -19.67 0.23
N ALA A 117 -2.47 -19.81 1.55
CA ALA A 117 -2.21 -18.72 2.48
C ALA A 117 -0.75 -18.21 2.43
N ASP A 118 0.19 -19.03 1.97
CA ASP A 118 1.58 -18.63 1.67
C ASP A 118 2.00 -19.26 0.34
N ALA A 119 2.23 -18.41 -0.66
CA ALA A 119 2.58 -18.77 -2.03
C ALA A 119 4.00 -18.32 -2.42
N ARG A 120 4.79 -17.76 -1.49
CA ARG A 120 6.13 -17.18 -1.76
C ARG A 120 7.16 -18.16 -2.33
N LYS A 121 6.91 -19.46 -2.16
CA LYS A 121 7.76 -20.54 -2.72
C LYS A 121 7.29 -21.04 -4.08
N LYS A 122 6.17 -20.54 -4.60
CA LYS A 122 5.63 -20.94 -5.90
C LYS A 122 6.22 -20.02 -6.97
N GLU A 123 6.86 -20.63 -7.96
CA GLU A 123 7.43 -19.89 -9.10
C GLU A 123 6.37 -19.08 -9.85
N THR A 124 5.15 -19.62 -10.00
CA THR A 124 4.02 -18.91 -10.64
C THR A 124 3.60 -17.64 -9.89
N TYR A 125 3.74 -17.62 -8.57
CA TYR A 125 3.39 -16.46 -7.75
C TYR A 125 4.45 -15.36 -7.90
N ASN A 126 5.74 -15.73 -7.88
CA ASN A 126 6.83 -14.77 -8.11
C ASN A 126 6.77 -14.20 -9.54
N GLN A 127 6.49 -15.04 -10.53
CA GLN A 127 6.31 -14.63 -11.92
C GLN A 127 5.16 -13.62 -12.06
N PHE A 128 4.02 -13.88 -11.39
CA PHE A 128 2.88 -12.95 -11.38
C PHE A 128 3.26 -11.57 -10.81
N ILE A 129 4.01 -11.54 -9.71
CA ILE A 129 4.45 -10.27 -9.10
C ILE A 129 5.41 -9.51 -10.02
N LEU A 130 6.34 -10.20 -10.67
CA LEU A 130 7.25 -9.59 -11.65
C LEU A 130 6.49 -9.01 -12.84
N GLU A 131 5.52 -9.75 -13.38
CA GLU A 131 4.67 -9.27 -14.49
C GLU A 131 3.86 -8.03 -14.09
N TRP A 132 3.34 -7.98 -12.87
CA TRP A 132 2.68 -6.79 -12.34
C TRP A 132 3.63 -5.59 -12.31
N TYR A 133 4.84 -5.77 -11.78
CA TYR A 133 5.85 -4.72 -11.69
C TYR A 133 6.25 -4.17 -13.08
N GLU A 134 6.28 -5.02 -14.10
CA GLU A 134 6.57 -4.64 -15.48
C GLU A 134 5.38 -4.00 -16.22
N THR A 135 4.17 -4.11 -15.69
CA THR A 135 2.95 -3.61 -16.34
C THR A 135 2.71 -2.12 -16.02
N PRO A 136 2.87 -1.21 -16.99
CA PRO A 136 2.66 0.21 -16.75
C PRO A 136 1.16 0.55 -16.63
N ASN A 137 0.86 1.63 -15.91
CA ASN A 137 -0.47 2.27 -15.86
C ASN A 137 -1.63 1.39 -15.34
N SER A 138 -1.35 0.39 -14.49
CA SER A 138 -2.39 -0.42 -13.84
C SER A 138 -3.25 0.36 -12.83
N TYR A 139 -2.79 1.53 -12.39
CA TYR A 139 -3.46 2.36 -11.37
C TYR A 139 -4.88 2.81 -11.70
N ASN A 140 -5.27 2.80 -12.98
CA ASN A 140 -6.59 3.24 -13.41
C ASN A 140 -7.52 2.07 -13.79
N ASN A 141 -7.07 0.83 -13.60
CA ASN A 141 -7.95 -0.33 -13.74
C ASN A 141 -8.97 -0.34 -12.59
N PRO A 142 -10.21 -0.82 -12.83
CA PRO A 142 -11.19 -0.95 -11.76
C PRO A 142 -10.70 -1.82 -10.60
N ILE A 143 -11.09 -1.48 -9.37
CA ILE A 143 -10.91 -2.36 -8.21
C ILE A 143 -11.63 -3.70 -8.46
N GLY A 144 -11.05 -4.78 -7.95
CA GLY A 144 -11.50 -6.16 -8.13
C GLY A 144 -11.17 -6.74 -9.50
N SER A 145 -10.30 -6.10 -10.28
CA SER A 145 -9.94 -6.56 -11.63
C SER A 145 -8.80 -7.57 -11.66
N THR A 146 -8.03 -7.70 -10.57
CA THR A 146 -7.00 -8.76 -10.46
C THR A 146 -7.51 -9.92 -9.61
N PHE A 147 -6.60 -10.77 -9.12
CA PHE A 147 -7.02 -11.98 -8.43
C PHE A 147 -7.47 -11.71 -6.99
N LYS A 148 -8.42 -12.54 -6.55
CA LYS A 148 -8.79 -12.65 -5.14
C LYS A 148 -7.91 -13.69 -4.47
N ASN A 149 -7.19 -13.32 -3.42
CA ASN A 149 -6.35 -14.25 -2.67
C ASN A 149 -7.17 -15.19 -1.76
N PHE A 150 -6.46 -16.09 -1.08
CA PHE A 150 -7.00 -17.08 -0.14
C PHE A 150 -7.88 -16.45 0.97
N TYR A 151 -7.56 -15.22 1.39
CA TYR A 151 -8.30 -14.48 2.42
C TYR A 151 -9.53 -13.74 1.90
N GLY A 152 -9.79 -13.82 0.59
CA GLY A 152 -10.93 -13.15 -0.04
C GLY A 152 -10.70 -11.66 -0.32
N ILE A 153 -9.44 -11.22 -0.36
CA ILE A 153 -9.02 -9.84 -0.61
C ILE A 153 -8.48 -9.74 -2.04
N TYR A 154 -8.79 -8.64 -2.72
CA TYR A 154 -8.43 -8.38 -4.11
C TYR A 154 -7.26 -7.42 -4.21
N ASP A 155 -6.55 -7.47 -5.35
CA ASP A 155 -5.67 -6.42 -5.85
C ASP A 155 -4.43 -6.04 -5.04
N LEU A 156 -4.09 -6.79 -3.98
CA LEU A 156 -2.85 -6.56 -3.21
C LEU A 156 -1.59 -6.59 -4.07
N HIS A 157 -1.61 -7.40 -5.13
CA HIS A 157 -0.66 -7.36 -6.23
C HIS A 157 -1.44 -7.12 -7.52
N GLY A 158 -1.15 -6.04 -8.25
CA GLY A 158 -1.73 -5.84 -9.58
C GLY A 158 -2.20 -4.43 -9.94
N LEU A 159 -2.46 -3.56 -8.96
CA LEU A 159 -3.01 -2.22 -9.23
C LEU A 159 -2.10 -1.08 -8.81
N VAL A 160 -1.89 -0.90 -7.51
CA VAL A 160 -1.21 0.28 -6.94
C VAL A 160 -0.40 -0.10 -5.71
N TRP A 161 0.55 0.77 -5.34
CA TRP A 161 1.19 0.75 -4.03
C TRP A 161 0.20 1.13 -2.92
N GLU A 162 0.27 0.42 -1.79
CA GLU A 162 -0.62 0.65 -0.65
C GLU A 162 0.14 1.17 0.57
N TRP A 163 -0.42 2.19 1.23
CA TRP A 163 0.15 2.73 2.46
C TRP A 163 -0.08 1.78 3.64
N THR A 164 0.96 1.51 4.42
CA THR A 164 0.89 0.83 5.72
C THR A 164 1.14 1.81 6.86
N ASN A 165 0.77 1.44 8.09
CA ASN A 165 0.93 2.26 9.27
C ASN A 165 2.40 2.50 9.62
N ASP A 166 3.27 1.53 9.33
CA ASP A 166 4.69 1.53 9.70
C ASP A 166 5.60 2.13 8.63
N PHE A 167 5.10 3.10 7.87
CA PHE A 167 5.77 3.74 6.72
C PHE A 167 7.20 4.26 6.99
N ASN A 168 7.66 4.33 8.24
CA ASN A 168 8.97 4.86 8.63
C ASN A 168 9.80 3.93 9.55
N SER A 169 9.34 2.71 9.87
CA SER A 169 10.04 1.84 10.84
C SER A 169 11.17 1.01 10.22
N VAL A 170 11.11 0.73 8.91
CA VAL A 170 12.13 -0.05 8.17
C VAL A 170 13.40 0.79 7.88
N LEU A 171 13.36 2.10 8.15
CA LEU A 171 14.43 3.06 7.82
C LEU A 171 15.49 3.26 8.93
N ILE A 172 15.61 2.36 9.92
CA ILE A 172 16.76 2.40 10.84
C ILE A 172 17.99 1.77 10.17
N SER A 173 18.50 2.44 9.13
CA SER A 173 19.87 2.26 8.66
C SER A 173 20.76 3.28 9.40
N GLY A 174 21.60 2.78 10.30
CA GLY A 174 22.93 3.32 10.66
C GLY A 174 23.12 4.83 10.92
N GLU A 175 23.45 5.15 12.18
CA GLU A 175 24.26 6.29 12.64
C GLU A 175 23.71 7.73 12.56
N SER A 176 23.46 8.29 13.75
CA SER A 176 23.04 9.68 14.00
C SER A 176 24.11 10.76 13.76
N ARG A 177 25.21 10.47 13.06
CA ARG A 177 26.32 11.42 12.88
C ARG A 177 27.10 11.20 11.57
N GLN A 178 26.46 11.24 10.42
CA GLN A 178 27.10 11.82 9.24
C GLN A 178 26.10 12.11 8.11
N ASP A 179 26.31 13.30 7.58
CA ASP A 179 25.88 13.82 6.30
C ASP A 179 24.44 14.22 5.99
N VAL A 180 24.42 15.44 5.47
CA VAL A 180 23.31 16.21 4.92
C VAL A 180 23.03 15.64 3.53
N ASP A 181 22.62 14.38 3.43
CA ASP A 181 22.10 13.87 2.17
C ASP A 181 20.59 13.99 2.17
N LYS A 182 20.05 14.62 1.13
CA LYS A 182 18.61 14.81 0.99
C LYS A 182 18.02 13.45 0.64
N ASP A 183 17.54 12.75 1.65
CA ASP A 183 16.79 11.48 1.64
C ASP A 183 15.46 11.53 0.85
N SER A 184 15.33 12.40 -0.16
CA SER A 184 14.20 12.41 -1.08
C SER A 184 14.19 11.20 -2.02
N LYS A 185 15.20 10.33 -1.95
CA LYS A 185 15.31 9.08 -2.74
C LYS A 185 14.87 7.83 -1.97
N LEU A 186 14.47 7.97 -0.71
CA LEU A 186 13.97 6.87 0.12
C LEU A 186 12.43 6.74 0.07
N PHE A 187 11.83 7.05 -1.09
CA PHE A 187 10.38 7.05 -1.25
C PHE A 187 9.96 6.11 -2.37
N CYS A 188 9.05 5.19 -2.01
CA CYS A 188 8.59 4.02 -2.78
C CYS A 188 9.72 3.02 -3.10
N GLY A 189 9.58 1.77 -2.63
CA GLY A 189 10.58 0.72 -2.84
C GLY A 189 11.74 0.66 -1.84
N SER A 190 11.82 1.53 -0.83
CA SER A 190 12.91 1.50 0.16
C SER A 190 12.91 0.27 1.06
N ALA A 191 11.77 -0.40 1.22
CA ALA A 191 11.72 -1.71 1.87
C ALA A 191 12.65 -2.71 1.16
N ALA A 192 12.77 -2.68 -0.18
CA ALA A 192 13.62 -3.60 -0.95
C ALA A 192 15.11 -3.56 -0.60
N VAL A 193 15.61 -2.47 -0.01
CA VAL A 193 17.05 -2.32 0.32
C VAL A 193 17.49 -3.27 1.45
N GLY A 194 16.57 -3.72 2.30
CA GLY A 194 16.86 -4.63 3.42
C GLY A 194 16.51 -6.11 3.18
N ALA A 195 16.22 -6.52 1.94
CA ALA A 195 15.57 -7.81 1.68
C ALA A 195 16.56 -8.96 1.87
N SER A 196 16.26 -9.88 2.78
CA SER A 196 17.05 -11.11 2.91
C SER A 196 16.79 -12.08 1.75
N ASP A 197 15.59 -12.00 1.15
CA ASP A 197 15.22 -12.76 -0.05
C ASP A 197 15.11 -11.86 -1.29
N LEU A 198 16.18 -11.87 -2.08
CA LEU A 198 16.30 -11.12 -3.35
C LEU A 198 15.35 -11.62 -4.45
N MET A 199 14.68 -12.77 -4.31
CA MET A 199 13.69 -13.21 -5.29
C MET A 199 12.29 -12.67 -5.03
N ASN A 200 12.01 -12.21 -3.80
CA ASN A 200 10.71 -11.74 -3.36
C ASN A 200 10.65 -10.21 -3.14
N TYR A 201 11.73 -9.49 -3.44
CA TYR A 201 11.82 -8.05 -3.21
C TYR A 201 10.75 -7.25 -3.96
N ALA A 202 10.37 -7.70 -5.17
CA ALA A 202 9.37 -7.05 -6.01
C ALA A 202 7.95 -7.07 -5.40
N ALA A 203 7.69 -7.98 -4.45
CA ALA A 203 6.41 -8.09 -3.76
C ALA A 203 6.08 -6.89 -2.86
N PHE A 204 7.07 -6.02 -2.61
CA PHE A 204 6.98 -4.87 -1.69
C PHE A 204 7.55 -3.58 -2.29
N MET A 205 7.77 -3.52 -3.61
CA MET A 205 8.57 -2.49 -4.29
C MET A 205 7.80 -1.46 -5.10
#